data_AF-A0A959NDV7-F1
#
_entry.id   AF-A0A959NDV7-F1
#
_cell.length_a   1.000
_cell.length_b   1.000
_cell.length_c   1.000
_cell.angle_alpha   90.00
_cell.angle_beta   90.00
_cell.angle_gamma   90.00
#
_symmetry.space_group_name_H-M   'P 1'
#
loop_
_entity.id
_entity.type
_entity.pdbx_description
1 polymer ?
#
loop_
_entity_poly.entity_id
_entity_poly.type
_entity_poly.pdbx_seq_one_letter_code
_entity_poly.pdbx_strand_id
1 'polypeptide(L)'
;NYKGNEGLMSNPDARHYWDHDVFTYITSISNPDKMEDTTTFRTKNLHPGDTLFYSAGFIIFNGVTEKKDLPEKLFGKDGSLFTAQLKVHAKTGSVFSIAPKLGFAKGEYLAVPDTLIPESIILKLDKVNPDQSVAIGIKESNGVMDYITLKAYKFPYIRLLWLGVIITALGIIISMRRRIVLNRLSDNQS
;
A
#
# COMPACT_ATOMS: atom_id res chain seq x y z
N ASN A 1 -12.02 -28.55 -30.38
CA ASN A 1 -11.26 -27.35 -29.99
C ASN A 1 -11.82 -26.90 -28.64
N TYR A 2 -11.24 -27.40 -27.55
CA TYR A 2 -11.82 -27.33 -26.20
C TYR A 2 -11.13 -26.25 -25.36
N LYS A 3 -11.96 -25.42 -24.72
CA LYS A 3 -11.90 -24.91 -23.33
C LYS A 3 -10.54 -24.49 -22.75
N GLY A 4 -10.45 -23.21 -22.38
CA GLY A 4 -9.41 -22.66 -21.50
C GLY A 4 -9.85 -21.34 -20.87
N ASN A 5 -11.07 -21.30 -20.33
CA ASN A 5 -11.59 -20.17 -19.55
C ASN A 5 -11.38 -20.49 -18.06
N GLU A 6 -10.11 -20.51 -17.63
CA GLU A 6 -9.72 -20.74 -16.25
C GLU A 6 -9.54 -19.40 -15.54
N GLY A 7 -10.67 -18.75 -15.26
CA GLY A 7 -10.72 -17.79 -14.17
C GLY A 7 -10.42 -18.56 -12.89
N LEU A 8 -9.26 -18.31 -12.27
CA LEU A 8 -8.93 -18.82 -10.95
C LEU A 8 -9.85 -18.17 -9.93
N MET A 9 -11.08 -18.69 -9.83
CA MET A 9 -11.91 -18.62 -8.64
C MET A 9 -11.13 -19.32 -7.53
N SER A 10 -10.49 -18.54 -6.66
CA SER A 10 -10.02 -19.05 -5.38
C SER A 10 -11.05 -18.75 -4.31
N ASN A 11 -11.36 -19.83 -3.59
CA ASN A 11 -12.41 -20.05 -2.61
C ASN A 11 -12.53 -18.93 -1.55
N PRO A 12 -13.73 -18.40 -1.25
CA PRO A 12 -13.91 -17.46 -0.16
C PRO A 12 -13.90 -18.23 1.16
N ASP A 13 -12.82 -18.12 1.94
CA ASP A 13 -12.87 -18.47 3.37
C ASP A 13 -13.00 -17.17 4.18
N ALA A 14 -14.22 -16.89 4.62
CA ALA A 14 -14.55 -15.75 5.45
C ALA A 14 -14.30 -16.13 6.92
N ARG A 15 -13.32 -15.52 7.57
CA ARG A 15 -13.13 -15.65 9.02
C ARG A 15 -13.83 -14.50 9.73
N HIS A 16 -14.82 -14.84 10.54
CA HIS A 16 -15.64 -13.89 11.31
C HIS A 16 -14.99 -13.62 12.68
N TYR A 17 -14.74 -12.36 13.00
CA TYR A 17 -14.36 -11.90 14.34
C TYR A 17 -15.45 -10.96 14.86
N TRP A 18 -15.77 -11.03 16.16
CA TRP A 18 -16.98 -10.42 16.72
C TRP A 18 -17.01 -8.89 16.77
N ASP A 19 -15.90 -8.21 16.48
CA ASP A 19 -15.80 -6.75 16.56
C ASP A 19 -15.57 -6.08 15.21
N HIS A 20 -14.93 -6.72 14.23
CA HIS A 20 -14.70 -6.14 12.89
C HIS A 20 -14.58 -7.22 11.80
N ASP A 21 -15.28 -7.02 10.68
CA ASP A 21 -15.12 -7.82 9.47
C ASP A 21 -14.04 -7.22 8.55
N VAL A 22 -13.07 -8.04 8.14
CA VAL A 22 -12.01 -7.68 7.18
C VAL A 22 -12.26 -8.42 5.87
N PHE A 23 -12.60 -7.69 4.81
CA PHE A 23 -12.71 -8.22 3.45
C PHE A 23 -11.52 -7.79 2.62
N THR A 24 -10.60 -8.70 2.32
CA THR A 24 -9.50 -8.48 1.37
C THR A 24 -9.85 -9.14 0.04
N TYR A 25 -10.16 -8.33 -0.99
CA TYR A 25 -10.20 -8.79 -2.37
C TYR A 25 -8.83 -8.54 -3.01
N ILE A 26 -8.15 -9.62 -3.43
CA ILE A 26 -6.99 -9.53 -4.32
C ILE A 26 -7.56 -9.58 -5.74
N THR A 27 -7.77 -8.42 -6.36
CA THR A 27 -8.10 -8.34 -7.79
C THR A 27 -6.85 -7.99 -8.60
N SER A 28 -6.59 -8.84 -9.61
CA SER A 28 -5.63 -8.72 -10.70
C SER A 28 -4.25 -9.33 -10.46
N ILE A 29 -4.14 -10.63 -10.76
CA ILE A 29 -2.88 -11.23 -11.21
C ILE A 29 -2.60 -10.61 -12.58
N SER A 30 -1.64 -9.68 -12.64
CA SER A 30 -1.16 -9.16 -13.92
C SER A 30 -0.62 -10.30 -14.77
N ASN A 31 -1.07 -10.35 -16.02
CA ASN A 31 -0.75 -11.34 -17.03
C ASN A 31 0.78 -11.61 -17.10
N PRO A 32 1.27 -12.84 -16.79
CA PRO A 32 2.70 -13.13 -16.71
C PRO A 32 3.43 -13.07 -18.07
N ASP A 33 2.69 -13.08 -19.19
CA ASP A 33 3.27 -13.15 -20.54
C ASP A 33 3.66 -11.78 -21.15
N LYS A 34 3.63 -10.68 -20.37
CA LYS A 34 4.13 -9.36 -20.81
C LYS A 34 5.16 -8.75 -19.84
N MET A 35 5.78 -9.56 -18.99
CA MET A 35 6.85 -9.13 -18.08
C MET A 35 8.21 -9.65 -18.55
N GLU A 36 8.60 -9.33 -19.78
CA GLU A 36 9.98 -9.56 -20.21
C GLU A 36 10.93 -8.57 -19.50
N ASP A 37 11.55 -9.09 -18.44
CA ASP A 37 13.00 -9.15 -18.33
C ASP A 37 13.80 -7.84 -18.14
N THR A 38 13.38 -6.99 -17.17
CA THR A 38 14.24 -5.88 -16.69
C THR A 38 14.31 -5.72 -15.16
N THR A 39 13.80 -6.67 -14.37
CA THR A 39 13.61 -6.55 -12.91
C THR A 39 14.73 -7.12 -12.03
N THR A 40 15.97 -7.15 -12.53
CA THR A 40 17.14 -7.56 -11.72
C THR A 40 17.66 -6.41 -10.88
N PHE A 41 17.94 -6.65 -9.58
CA PHE A 41 18.63 -5.68 -8.73
C PHE A 41 20.00 -5.35 -9.32
N ARG A 42 20.24 -4.07 -9.60
CA ARG A 42 21.57 -3.58 -9.97
C ARG A 42 22.29 -3.18 -8.70
N THR A 43 23.23 -4.01 -8.26
CA THR A 43 24.04 -3.73 -7.08
C THR A 43 25.18 -2.77 -7.46
N LYS A 44 25.27 -1.66 -6.73
CA LYS A 44 26.40 -0.71 -6.79
C LYS A 44 27.03 -0.55 -5.42
N ASN A 45 28.35 -0.47 -5.41
CA ASN A 45 29.11 -0.08 -4.23
C ASN A 45 29.15 1.45 -4.13
N LEU A 46 28.81 1.97 -2.95
CA LEU A 46 28.74 3.39 -2.66
C LEU A 46 29.47 3.70 -1.35
N HIS A 47 30.21 4.81 -1.33
CA HIS A 47 30.79 5.41 -0.14
C HIS A 47 29.91 6.55 0.38
N PRO A 48 29.95 6.87 1.68
CA PRO A 48 29.21 8.01 2.22
C PRO A 48 29.53 9.29 1.44
N GLY A 49 28.49 9.96 0.92
CA GLY A 49 28.58 11.12 0.04
C GLY A 49 28.42 10.81 -1.45
N ASP A 50 28.52 9.54 -1.86
CA ASP A 50 28.38 9.15 -3.27
C ASP A 50 26.93 9.32 -3.76
N THR A 51 26.82 9.64 -5.04
CA THR A 51 25.55 9.83 -5.73
C THR A 51 25.33 8.73 -6.77
N LEU A 52 24.09 8.27 -6.83
CA LEU A 52 23.63 7.19 -7.66
C LEU A 52 22.45 7.66 -8.52
N PHE A 53 22.58 7.58 -9.83
CA PHE A 53 21.55 8.04 -10.75
C PHE A 53 20.59 6.91 -11.12
N TYR A 54 19.30 7.26 -11.21
CA TYR A 54 18.21 6.38 -11.66
C TYR A 54 17.34 7.11 -12.70
N SER A 55 16.36 6.44 -13.29
CA SER A 55 15.56 6.99 -14.40
C SER A 55 14.86 8.33 -14.10
N ALA A 56 14.30 8.49 -12.89
CA ALA A 56 13.52 9.66 -12.49
C ALA A 56 14.25 10.60 -11.52
N GLY A 57 15.56 10.43 -11.28
CA GLY A 57 16.31 11.31 -10.39
C GLY A 57 17.69 10.80 -9.98
N PHE A 58 18.13 11.17 -8.78
CA PHE A 58 19.36 10.67 -8.17
C PHE A 58 19.18 10.40 -6.67
N ILE A 59 20.03 9.54 -6.13
CA ILE A 59 20.03 9.08 -4.74
C ILE A 59 21.39 9.44 -4.16
N ILE A 60 21.40 10.11 -3.02
CA ILE A 60 22.62 10.39 -2.25
C ILE A 60 22.70 9.38 -1.12
N PHE A 61 23.84 8.69 -0.99
CA PHE A 61 24.11 7.85 0.16
C PHE A 61 24.74 8.70 1.27
N ASN A 62 24.02 8.88 2.37
CA ASN A 62 24.47 9.71 3.49
C ASN A 62 25.41 8.97 4.44
N GLY A 63 25.31 7.64 4.49
CA GLY A 63 26.11 6.79 5.36
C GLY A 63 25.29 5.65 5.96
N VAL A 64 25.98 4.80 6.70
CA VAL A 64 25.39 3.63 7.37
C VAL A 64 25.50 3.79 8.88
N THR A 65 24.44 3.43 9.60
CA THR A 65 24.43 3.41 11.07
C THR A 65 24.33 1.97 11.54
N GLU A 66 25.25 1.56 12.40
CA GLU A 66 25.20 0.26 13.08
C GLU A 66 24.52 0.41 14.44
N LYS A 67 23.52 -0.42 14.71
CA LYS A 67 22.89 -0.56 16.03
C LYS A 67 23.18 -1.96 16.58
N LYS A 68 23.79 -2.02 17.76
CA LYS A 68 24.05 -3.26 18.51
C LYS A 68 23.09 -3.48 19.67
N ASP A 69 22.40 -2.43 20.10
CA ASP A 69 21.34 -2.50 21.12
C ASP A 69 20.05 -3.06 20.48
N LEU A 70 19.97 -4.39 20.43
CA LEU A 70 18.91 -5.14 19.77
C LEU A 70 18.37 -6.23 20.70
N PRO A 71 17.10 -6.65 20.52
CA PRO A 71 16.53 -7.73 21.31
C PRO A 71 17.31 -9.03 21.11
N GLU A 72 17.98 -9.50 22.17
CA GLU A 72 18.82 -10.72 22.16
C GLU A 72 18.04 -11.96 21.68
N LYS A 73 16.73 -12.03 21.96
CA LYS A 73 15.85 -13.11 21.50
C LYS A 73 15.74 -13.20 19.97
N LEU A 74 15.83 -12.06 19.28
CA LEU A 74 15.68 -11.95 17.83
C LEU A 74 17.05 -12.01 17.13
N PHE A 75 18.04 -11.29 17.64
CA PHE A 75 19.33 -11.11 16.97
C PHE A 75 20.48 -11.95 17.54
N GLY A 76 20.33 -12.51 18.74
CA GLY A 76 21.42 -13.19 19.48
C GLY A 76 22.38 -12.21 20.17
N LYS A 77 23.35 -12.75 20.90
CA LYS A 77 24.33 -11.98 21.69
C LYS A 77 25.25 -11.10 20.84
N ASP A 78 25.53 -11.54 19.60
CA ASP A 78 26.41 -10.86 18.65
C ASP A 78 25.62 -10.22 17.50
N GLY A 79 24.35 -9.91 17.75
CA GLY A 79 23.46 -9.31 16.77
C GLY A 79 23.82 -7.87 16.42
N SER A 80 23.81 -7.54 15.12
CA SER A 80 23.99 -6.17 14.63
C SER A 80 22.89 -5.81 13.63
N LEU A 81 22.51 -4.54 13.57
CA LEU A 81 21.58 -4.02 12.57
C LEU A 81 22.20 -2.81 11.90
N PHE A 82 22.45 -2.93 10.61
CA PHE A 82 22.94 -1.85 9.77
C PHE A 82 21.76 -1.17 9.09
N THR A 83 21.71 0.15 9.14
CA THR A 83 20.69 0.96 8.45
C THR A 83 21.41 1.93 7.50
N ALA A 84 21.20 1.78 6.19
CA ALA A 84 21.76 2.69 5.21
C ALA A 84 20.84 3.90 5.03
N GLN A 85 21.34 5.10 5.27
CA GLN A 85 20.58 6.33 5.11
C GLN A 85 20.76 6.86 3.69
N LEU A 86 19.66 6.93 2.94
CA LEU A 86 19.65 7.34 1.54
C LEU A 86 18.64 8.47 1.36
N LYS A 87 19.03 9.50 0.60
CA LYS A 87 18.14 10.58 0.19
C LYS A 87 17.88 10.49 -1.30
N VAL A 88 16.63 10.25 -1.67
CA VAL A 88 16.18 10.19 -3.06
C VAL A 88 15.69 11.57 -3.46
N HIS A 89 16.33 12.14 -4.47
CA HIS A 89 15.93 13.38 -5.11
C HIS A 89 15.24 13.03 -6.44
N ALA A 90 13.95 13.34 -6.53
CA ALA A 90 13.17 13.17 -7.74
C ALA A 90 13.37 14.37 -8.68
N LYS A 91 13.26 14.15 -9.99
CA LYS A 91 13.24 15.22 -11.01
C LYS A 91 12.12 16.24 -10.79
N THR A 92 11.06 15.85 -10.09
CA THR A 92 9.94 16.72 -9.70
C THR A 92 10.31 17.74 -8.62
N GLY A 93 11.51 17.63 -8.01
CA GLY A 93 11.95 18.45 -6.89
C GLY A 93 11.58 17.87 -5.51
N SER A 94 10.84 16.75 -5.48
CA SER A 94 10.53 16.05 -4.23
C SER A 94 11.77 15.36 -3.67
N VAL A 95 11.92 15.39 -2.34
CA VAL A 95 13.00 14.71 -1.62
C VAL A 95 12.42 13.70 -0.67
N PHE A 96 12.85 12.45 -0.80
CA PHE A 96 12.41 11.34 0.05
C PHE A 96 13.59 10.76 0.81
N SER A 97 13.37 10.33 2.05
CA SER A 97 14.36 9.60 2.84
C SER A 97 13.98 8.13 2.83
N ILE A 98 14.94 7.26 2.55
CA ILE A 98 14.76 5.81 2.51
C ILE A 98 15.87 5.14 3.32
N ALA A 99 15.53 4.09 4.05
CA ALA A 99 16.40 3.50 5.05
C ALA A 99 16.39 1.95 5.04
N PRO A 100 16.89 1.31 3.97
CA PRO A 100 17.02 -0.13 3.91
C PRO A 100 17.96 -0.64 5.01
N LYS A 101 17.64 -1.83 5.52
CA LYS A 101 18.32 -2.40 6.68
C LYS A 101 18.94 -3.76 6.36
N LEU A 102 20.04 -4.07 7.02
CA LEU A 102 20.70 -5.37 6.99
C LEU A 102 20.94 -5.81 8.43
N GLY A 103 20.20 -6.81 8.88
CA GLY A 103 20.37 -7.42 10.19
C GLY A 103 21.35 -8.58 10.11
N PHE A 104 22.22 -8.71 11.11
CA PHE A 104 22.94 -9.94 11.41
C PHE A 104 22.29 -10.56 12.64
N ALA A 105 21.69 -11.73 12.47
CA ALA A 105 20.96 -12.42 13.52
C ALA A 105 21.32 -13.91 13.49
N LYS A 106 21.76 -14.46 14.64
CA LYS A 106 22.02 -15.91 14.79
C LYS A 106 22.96 -16.52 13.73
N GLY A 107 23.93 -15.75 13.24
CA GLY A 107 24.88 -16.22 12.22
C GLY A 107 24.45 -15.98 10.77
N GLU A 108 23.26 -15.43 10.54
CA GLU A 108 22.73 -15.14 9.20
C GLU A 108 22.54 -13.64 8.96
N TYR A 109 22.69 -13.24 7.69
CA TYR A 109 22.37 -11.88 7.23
C TYR A 109 20.94 -11.83 6.68
N LEU A 110 20.13 -10.95 7.24
CA LEU A 110 18.75 -10.68 6.85
C LEU A 110 18.65 -9.28 6.26
N ALA A 111 18.50 -9.19 4.94
CA ALA A 111 18.28 -7.93 4.24
C ALA A 111 16.79 -7.56 4.28
N VAL A 112 16.48 -6.38 4.79
CA VAL A 112 15.15 -5.78 4.77
C VAL A 112 15.16 -4.62 3.76
N PRO A 113 14.68 -4.84 2.53
CA PRO A 113 14.59 -3.78 1.54
C PRO A 113 13.56 -2.73 1.96
N ASP A 114 13.74 -1.52 1.46
CA ASP A 114 12.82 -0.42 1.64
C ASP A 114 12.28 0.01 0.26
N THR A 115 11.00 0.35 0.20
CA THR A 115 10.29 0.61 -1.06
C THR A 115 9.76 2.04 -1.09
N LEU A 116 10.22 2.81 -2.06
CA LEU A 116 9.73 4.14 -2.33
C LEU A 116 8.65 4.06 -3.42
N ILE A 117 7.40 3.94 -3.00
CA ILE A 117 6.23 3.79 -3.88
C ILE A 117 6.11 4.95 -4.91
N PRO A 118 6.25 6.25 -4.53
CA PRO A 118 6.08 7.35 -5.48
C PRO A 118 7.02 7.31 -6.68
N GLU A 119 8.25 6.81 -6.47
CA GLU A 119 9.26 6.67 -7.52
C GLU A 119 9.36 5.24 -8.06
N SER A 120 8.53 4.31 -7.57
CA SER A 120 8.54 2.88 -7.95
C SER A 120 9.91 2.20 -7.83
N ILE A 121 10.68 2.58 -6.79
CA ILE A 121 12.03 2.07 -6.51
C ILE A 121 12.02 1.20 -5.27
N ILE A 122 12.73 0.08 -5.34
CA ILE A 122 13.05 -0.77 -4.20
C ILE A 122 14.56 -0.73 -4.01
N LEU A 123 14.99 -0.33 -2.81
CA LEU A 123 16.41 -0.35 -2.43
C LEU A 123 16.63 -1.46 -1.41
N LYS A 124 17.68 -2.25 -1.64
CA LYS A 124 18.10 -3.33 -0.77
C LYS A 124 19.55 -3.12 -0.38
N LEU A 125 19.83 -3.24 0.92
CA LEU A 125 21.20 -3.24 1.42
C LEU A 125 21.71 -4.69 1.36
N ASP A 126 22.62 -4.97 0.42
CA ASP A 126 23.16 -6.31 0.20
C ASP A 126 24.35 -6.60 1.12
N LYS A 127 25.24 -5.63 1.28
CA LYS A 127 26.46 -5.77 2.08
C LYS A 127 26.89 -4.44 2.69
N VAL A 128 27.46 -4.51 3.88
CA VAL A 128 28.15 -3.39 4.54
C VAL A 128 29.60 -3.83 4.75
N ASN A 129 30.54 -3.03 4.25
CA ASN A 129 31.96 -3.26 4.40
C ASN A 129 32.50 -2.50 5.62
N PRO A 130 33.66 -2.93 6.19
CA PRO A 130 34.26 -2.27 7.36
C PRO A 130 34.71 -0.81 7.12
N ASP A 131 34.89 -0.41 5.87
CA ASP A 131 35.26 0.94 5.43
C ASP A 131 34.05 1.89 5.29
N GLN A 132 32.89 1.49 5.82
CA GLN A 132 31.60 2.18 5.67
C GLN A 132 31.06 2.23 4.23
N SER A 133 31.71 1.57 3.27
CA SER A 133 31.13 1.37 1.94
C SER A 133 30.01 0.33 2.00
N VAL A 134 29.00 0.52 1.17
CA VAL A 134 27.83 -0.36 1.12
C VAL A 134 27.55 -0.81 -0.30
N ALA A 135 27.14 -2.07 -0.43
CA ALA A 135 26.59 -2.59 -1.67
C ALA A 135 25.07 -2.42 -1.61
N ILE A 136 24.54 -1.49 -2.41
CA ILE A 136 23.11 -1.21 -2.50
C ILE A 136 22.59 -1.77 -3.83
N GLY A 137 21.64 -2.69 -3.73
CA GLY A 137 20.84 -3.17 -4.84
C GLY A 137 19.68 -2.23 -5.11
N ILE A 138 19.56 -1.75 -6.35
CA ILE A 138 18.45 -0.91 -6.81
C ILE A 138 17.61 -1.71 -7.76
N LYS A 139 16.30 -1.68 -7.56
CA LYS A 139 15.32 -2.19 -8.52
C LYS A 139 14.33 -1.09 -8.85
N GLU A 140 14.29 -0.73 -10.12
CA GLU A 140 13.31 0.20 -10.68
C GLU A 140 12.21 -0.63 -11.35
N SER A 141 10.95 -0.41 -10.96
CA SER A 141 9.82 -0.94 -11.69
C SER A 141 9.39 0.08 -12.73
N ASN A 142 9.56 -0.23 -14.01
CA ASN A 142 9.02 0.56 -15.11
C ASN A 142 7.48 0.51 -15.17
N GLY A 143 6.86 -0.39 -14.40
CA GLY A 143 5.42 -0.40 -14.20
C GLY A 143 5.07 0.69 -13.22
N VAL A 144 4.42 1.75 -13.73
CA VAL A 144 3.62 2.68 -12.93
C VAL A 144 2.80 1.82 -11.98
N MET A 145 3.14 1.81 -10.69
CA MET A 145 2.28 1.21 -9.69
C MET A 145 1.01 2.07 -9.69
N ASP A 146 -0.03 1.56 -10.35
CA ASP A 146 -1.33 2.22 -10.44
C ASP A 146 -1.74 2.61 -9.02
N TYR A 147 -1.75 3.93 -8.77
CA TYR A 147 -2.03 4.49 -7.47
C TYR A 147 -3.41 4.01 -7.00
N ILE A 148 -3.46 3.18 -5.96
CA ILE A 148 -4.70 2.92 -5.24
C ILE A 148 -5.02 4.20 -4.47
N THR A 149 -5.72 5.14 -5.12
CA THR A 149 -6.26 6.33 -4.47
C THR A 149 -7.46 5.91 -3.64
N LEU A 150 -7.23 5.57 -2.38
CA LEU A 150 -8.30 5.37 -1.40
C LEU A 150 -8.94 6.73 -1.09
N LYS A 151 -10.01 7.06 -1.80
CA LYS A 151 -10.87 8.19 -1.45
C LYS A 151 -11.83 7.76 -0.34
N ALA A 152 -11.52 8.12 0.91
CA ALA A 152 -12.42 7.92 2.04
C ALA A 152 -13.36 9.14 2.18
N TYR A 153 -14.64 8.98 1.85
CA TYR A 153 -15.67 10.01 2.05
C TYR A 153 -16.35 9.81 3.40
N LYS A 154 -16.09 10.71 4.35
CA LYS A 154 -16.85 10.80 5.61
C LYS A 154 -17.99 11.78 5.41
N PHE A 155 -19.23 11.30 5.43
CA PHE A 155 -20.41 12.16 5.44
C PHE A 155 -20.83 12.45 6.88
N PRO A 156 -20.44 13.60 7.47
CA PRO A 156 -21.02 14.02 8.74
C PRO A 156 -22.53 14.23 8.55
N TYR A 157 -23.32 13.84 9.56
CA TYR A 157 -24.79 14.03 9.62
C TYR A 157 -25.68 13.07 8.81
N ILE A 158 -25.26 11.82 8.55
CA ILE A 158 -26.14 10.79 7.95
C ILE A 158 -27.47 10.61 8.69
N ARG A 159 -27.49 10.83 10.01
CA ARG A 159 -28.70 10.77 10.84
C ARG A 159 -29.73 11.86 10.46
N LEU A 160 -29.28 13.02 9.98
CA LEU A 160 -30.16 14.11 9.56
C LEU A 160 -30.81 13.82 8.20
N LEU A 161 -30.08 13.13 7.31
CA LEU A 161 -30.62 12.62 6.05
C LEU A 161 -31.75 11.61 6.31
N TRP A 162 -31.54 10.66 7.21
CA TRP A 162 -32.58 9.69 7.59
C TRP A 162 -33.81 10.36 8.22
N LEU A 163 -33.62 11.38 9.05
CA LEU A 163 -34.72 12.14 9.64
C LEU A 163 -35.55 12.86 8.54
N GLY A 164 -34.89 13.44 7.54
CA GLY A 164 -35.56 14.04 6.38
C GLY A 164 -36.37 13.03 5.55
N VAL A 165 -35.84 11.81 5.36
CA VAL A 165 -36.54 10.73 4.66
C VAL A 165 -37.79 10.29 5.43
N ILE A 166 -37.71 10.20 6.77
CA ILE A 166 -38.88 9.82 7.61
C ILE A 166 -39.98 10.88 7.53
N ILE A 167 -39.63 12.17 7.61
CA ILE A 167 -40.60 13.27 7.57
C ILE A 167 -41.32 13.30 6.21
N THR A 168 -40.58 13.15 5.11
CA THR A 168 -41.16 13.14 3.76
C THR A 168 -42.05 11.92 3.53
N ALA A 169 -41.64 10.73 3.99
CA ALA A 169 -42.47 9.52 3.94
C ALA A 169 -43.79 9.68 4.70
N LEU A 170 -43.74 10.24 5.92
CA LEU A 170 -44.95 10.53 6.70
C LEU A 170 -45.86 11.54 6.00
N GLY A 171 -45.30 12.61 5.44
CA GLY A 171 -46.06 13.61 4.68
C GLY A 171 -46.79 13.01 3.48
N ILE A 172 -46.12 12.12 2.74
CA ILE A 172 -46.72 11.39 1.62
C ILE A 172 -47.85 10.48 2.09
N ILE A 173 -47.66 9.73 3.18
CA ILE A 173 -48.70 8.85 3.74
C ILE A 173 -49.93 9.65 4.18
N ILE A 174 -49.73 10.78 4.87
CA ILE A 174 -50.82 11.65 5.32
C ILE A 174 -51.57 12.23 4.12
N SER A 175 -50.86 12.72 3.11
CA SER A 175 -51.44 13.25 1.88
C SER A 175 -52.26 12.18 1.14
N MET A 176 -51.70 10.97 1.01
CA MET A 176 -52.37 9.84 0.36
C MET A 176 -53.64 9.42 1.11
N ARG A 177 -53.59 9.31 2.45
CA ARG A 177 -54.77 9.00 3.26
C ARG A 177 -55.84 10.06 3.14
N ARG A 178 -55.47 11.34 3.22
CA ARG A 178 -56.41 12.47 3.05
C ARG A 178 -57.08 12.41 1.68
N ARG A 179 -56.33 12.13 0.61
CA ARG A 179 -56.87 11.99 -0.74
C ARG A 179 -57.87 10.85 -0.87
N ILE A 180 -57.56 9.68 -0.28
CA ILE A 180 -58.47 8.52 -0.32
C ILE A 180 -59.77 8.82 0.45
N VAL A 181 -59.70 9.47 1.61
CA VAL A 181 -60.89 9.85 2.39
C VAL A 181 -61.74 10.89 1.64
N LEU A 182 -61.11 11.91 1.06
CA LEU A 182 -61.82 12.94 0.27
C LEU A 182 -62.50 12.34 -0.97
N ASN A 183 -61.84 11.42 -1.68
CA ASN A 183 -62.46 10.72 -2.81
C ASN A 183 -63.66 9.86 -2.39
N ARG A 184 -63.60 9.20 -1.23
CA ARG A 184 -64.72 8.42 -0.69
C ARG A 184 -65.92 9.27 -0.25
N LEU A 185 -65.69 10.50 0.20
CA LEU A 185 -66.76 11.44 0.54
C LEU A 185 -67.43 12.02 -0.71
N SER A 186 -66.68 12.18 -1.80
CA SER A 186 -67.22 12.65 -3.09
C SER A 186 -68.10 11.60 -3.78
N ASP A 187 -67.79 10.32 -3.67
CA ASP A 187 -68.59 9.20 -4.22
C ASP A 187 -69.93 9.01 -3.49
N ASN A 188 -70.03 9.44 -2.23
CA ASN A 188 -71.23 9.27 -1.39
C ASN A 188 -72.23 10.46 -1.50
N GLN A 189 -71.91 11.45 -2.35
CA GLN A 189 -72.70 12.67 -2.57
C GLN A 189 -73.25 12.77 -4.02
N SER A 190 -73.02 11.76 -4.85
CA SER A 190 -73.64 11.56 -6.17
C SER A 190 -74.67 10.44 -6.11
#